data_AF-C9K031-F1
#
_entry.id   AF-C9K031-F1
#
_cell.length_a   1.000
_cell.length_b   1.000
_cell.length_c   1.000
_cell.angle_alpha   90.00
_cell.angle_beta   90.00
_cell.angle_gamma   90.00
#
_symmetry.space_group_name_H-M   'P 1'
#
loop_
_entity.id
_entity.type
_entity.pdbx_description
1 polymer ?
#
loop_
_entity_poly.entity_id
_entity_poly.type
_entity_poly.pdbx_seq_one_letter_code
_entity_poly.pdbx_strand_id
1 'polypeptide(L)'
;MNWHLPLFLLASVTLPSICSHFNPLSLEELGSNTGIQVFNQIVKSRPHDNIVISPHGIASVLGMLQLGADGRTKKQLAMVMRYGVN
;
A
#
# COMPACT_ATOMS: atom_id res chain seq x y z
N MET A 1 -20.98 -55.37 -13.09
CA MET A 1 -19.72 -54.65 -13.38
C MET A 1 -20.05 -53.17 -13.50
N ASN A 2 -20.03 -52.45 -12.38
CA ASN A 2 -20.35 -51.02 -12.32
C ASN A 2 -19.37 -50.38 -11.31
N TRP A 3 -18.23 -49.89 -11.79
CA TRP A 3 -17.10 -49.42 -10.96
C TRP A 3 -16.53 -48.09 -11.46
N HIS A 4 -17.38 -47.16 -11.88
CA HIS A 4 -16.93 -45.83 -12.32
C HIS A 4 -17.45 -44.67 -11.45
N LEU A 5 -18.14 -44.95 -10.34
CA LEU A 5 -18.74 -43.89 -9.53
C LEU A 5 -17.90 -43.26 -8.39
N PRO A 6 -16.65 -43.63 -8.05
CA PRO A 6 -15.96 -42.95 -6.95
C PRO A 6 -14.96 -41.85 -7.38
N LEU A 7 -14.76 -41.58 -8.68
CA LEU A 7 -13.71 -40.64 -9.10
C LEU A 7 -14.16 -39.19 -9.36
N PHE A 8 -15.45 -38.95 -9.60
CA PHE A 8 -15.94 -37.60 -9.89
C PHE A 8 -16.23 -36.73 -8.66
N LEU A 9 -16.22 -37.32 -7.45
CA LEU A 9 -16.49 -36.58 -6.21
C LEU A 9 -15.23 -36.01 -5.54
N LEU A 10 -14.02 -36.33 -6.03
CA LEU A 10 -12.77 -35.76 -5.51
C LEU A 10 -12.23 -34.57 -6.31
N ALA A 11 -12.86 -34.20 -7.42
CA ALA A 11 -12.46 -33.04 -8.23
C ALA A 11 -13.05 -31.70 -7.74
N SER A 12 -13.73 -31.67 -6.58
CA SER A 12 -13.95 -30.44 -5.82
C SER A 12 -12.72 -30.13 -4.96
N VAL A 13 -11.53 -30.18 -5.58
CA VAL A 13 -10.30 -29.68 -4.99
C VAL A 13 -10.49 -28.19 -4.81
N THR A 14 -10.68 -27.81 -3.53
CA THR A 14 -10.60 -26.48 -2.96
C THR A 14 -9.88 -25.51 -3.88
N LEU A 15 -10.63 -24.61 -4.53
CA LEU A 15 -10.07 -23.39 -5.09
C LEU A 15 -9.60 -22.58 -3.87
N PRO A 16 -8.29 -22.50 -3.54
CA PRO A 16 -7.88 -21.60 -2.49
C PRO A 16 -8.12 -20.21 -3.08
N SER A 17 -9.08 -19.50 -2.51
CA SER A 17 -9.36 -18.12 -2.84
C SER A 17 -8.04 -17.37 -2.86
N ILE A 18 -7.58 -16.96 -4.05
CA ILE A 18 -6.48 -16.01 -4.22
C ILE A 18 -7.05 -14.63 -3.85
N CYS A 19 -7.52 -14.48 -2.61
CA CYS A 19 -7.63 -13.18 -2.00
C CYS A 19 -6.21 -12.77 -1.67
N SER A 20 -5.61 -11.95 -2.53
CA SER A 20 -4.48 -11.12 -2.14
C SER A 20 -4.87 -10.47 -0.81
N HIS A 21 -4.17 -10.84 0.25
CA HIS A 21 -4.41 -10.32 1.59
C HIS A 21 -3.95 -8.86 1.60
N PHE A 22 -4.84 -7.94 1.22
CA PHE A 22 -4.64 -6.52 1.48
C PHE A 22 -4.55 -6.37 2.99
N ASN A 23 -3.36 -6.05 3.50
CA ASN A 23 -3.15 -5.75 4.90
C ASN A 23 -3.34 -4.23 5.09
N PRO A 24 -4.46 -3.76 5.63
CA PRO A 24 -4.72 -2.32 5.78
C PRO A 24 -3.70 -1.65 6.71
N LEU A 25 -3.18 -2.37 7.70
CA LEU A 25 -2.17 -1.85 8.64
C LEU A 25 -0.85 -1.58 7.92
N SER A 26 -0.44 -2.44 6.98
CA SER A 26 0.81 -2.21 6.25
C SER A 26 0.74 -0.99 5.35
N LEU A 27 -0.44 -0.70 4.77
CA LEU A 27 -0.65 0.50 3.97
C LEU A 27 -0.55 1.77 4.81
N GLU A 28 -1.17 1.78 5.99
CA GLU A 28 -1.11 2.89 6.94
C GLU A 28 0.33 3.15 7.42
N GLU A 29 1.07 2.09 7.74
CA GLU A 29 2.48 2.16 8.12
C GLU A 29 3.34 2.73 6.98
N LEU A 30 3.18 2.23 5.74
CA LEU A 30 3.89 2.75 4.57
C LEU A 30 3.63 4.25 4.36
N GLY A 31 2.37 4.67 4.42
CA GLY A 31 1.98 6.07 4.30
C GLY A 31 2.59 6.93 5.39
N SER A 32 2.40 6.55 6.65
CA SER A 32 2.88 7.31 7.81
C SER A 32 4.41 7.42 7.83
N ASN A 33 5.13 6.35 7.47
CA ASN A 33 6.60 6.36 7.38
C ASN A 33 7.12 7.38 6.37
N THR A 34 6.41 7.60 5.26
CA THR A 34 6.75 8.66 4.29
C THR A 34 6.63 10.05 4.94
N GLY A 35 5.55 10.29 5.68
CA GLY A 35 5.36 11.52 6.43
C GLY A 35 6.41 11.74 7.52
N ILE A 36 6.84 10.67 8.21
CA ILE A 36 7.93 10.73 9.20
C ILE A 36 9.28 11.06 8.55
N GLN A 37 9.55 10.58 7.34
CA GLN A 37 10.75 10.99 6.61
C GLN A 37 10.76 12.50 6.31
N VAL A 38 9.60 13.06 5.93
CA VAL A 38 9.45 14.51 5.75
C VAL A 38 9.68 15.26 7.07
N PHE A 39 9.10 14.79 8.18
CA PHE A 39 9.35 15.34 9.52
C PHE A 39 10.85 15.41 9.81
N ASN A 40 11.54 14.29 9.64
CA ASN A 40 12.96 14.15 9.94
C ASN A 40 13.84 15.10 9.13
N GLN A 41 13.45 15.45 7.90
CA GLN A 41 14.16 16.46 7.11
C GLN A 41 13.94 17.87 7.66
N ILE A 42 12.71 18.20 8.07
CA ILE A 42 12.37 19.53 8.60
C ILE A 42 13.06 19.77 9.94
N VAL A 43 12.97 18.83 10.89
CA VAL A 43 13.55 18.99 12.24
C VAL A 43 15.08 19.10 12.21
N LYS A 44 15.75 18.48 11.25
CA LYS A 44 17.21 18.64 11.05
C LYS A 44 17.60 20.06 10.66
N SER A 45 16.74 20.75 9.91
CA SER A 45 16.99 22.13 9.48
C SER A 45 16.60 23.18 10.53
N ARG A 46 15.73 22.81 11.48
CA ARG A 46 15.15 23.69 12.51
C ARG A 46 15.10 22.96 13.86
N PRO A 47 16.25 22.68 14.49
CA PRO A 47 16.33 21.80 15.66
C PRO A 47 15.71 22.38 16.95
N HIS A 48 15.43 23.68 16.99
CA HIS A 48 14.90 24.37 18.18
C HIS A 48 13.47 24.89 18.00
N ASP A 49 12.83 24.60 16.86
CA ASP A 49 11.49 25.07 16.57
C ASP A 49 10.44 24.04 17.01
N ASN A 50 9.28 24.54 17.45
CA ASN A 50 8.11 23.69 17.60
C ASN A 50 7.54 23.34 16.22
N ILE A 51 7.73 22.09 15.78
CA ILE A 51 7.25 21.61 14.47
C ILE A 51 6.10 20.64 14.67
N VAL A 52 4.94 20.96 14.09
CA VAL A 52 3.78 20.09 14.02
C VAL A 52 3.52 19.74 12.56
N ILE A 53 3.43 18.44 12.27
CA ILE A 53 3.00 17.94 10.96
C ILE A 53 2.03 16.77 11.14
N SER A 54 1.29 16.42 10.09
CA SER A 54 0.50 15.20 10.03
C SER A 54 1.13 14.19 9.06
N PRO A 55 1.81 13.13 9.55
CA PRO A 55 2.44 12.14 8.67
C PRO A 55 1.43 11.45 7.74
N HIS A 56 0.27 11.07 8.28
CA HIS A 56 -0.82 10.50 7.48
C HIS A 56 -1.35 11.51 6.46
N GLY A 57 -1.51 12.79 6.84
CA GLY A 57 -1.94 13.84 5.92
C GLY A 57 -1.02 14.01 4.71
N ILE A 58 0.30 13.86 4.90
CA ILE A 58 1.29 13.86 3.81
C ILE A 58 1.06 12.68 2.86
N ALA A 59 0.84 11.48 3.40
CA ALA A 59 0.52 10.31 2.57
C ALA A 59 -0.77 10.52 1.77
N SER A 60 -1.80 11.10 2.39
CA SER A 60 -3.08 11.39 1.73
C SER A 60 -2.92 12.35 0.56
N VAL A 61 -2.17 13.45 0.72
CA VAL A 61 -1.96 14.40 -0.40
C VAL A 61 -1.14 13.79 -1.54
N LEU A 62 -0.13 12.95 -1.23
CA LEU A 62 0.62 12.24 -2.26
C LEU A 62 -0.23 11.21 -3.00
N GLY A 63 -1.12 10.51 -2.29
CA GLY A 63 -2.08 9.59 -2.88
C GLY A 63 -3.07 10.30 -3.81
N MET A 64 -3.61 11.45 -3.37
CA MET A 64 -4.46 12.28 -4.21
C MET A 64 -3.74 12.76 -5.48
N LEU A 65 -2.47 13.17 -5.37
CA LEU A 65 -1.66 13.53 -6.55
C LEU A 65 -1.42 12.35 -7.48
N GLN A 66 -1.20 11.15 -6.94
CA GLN A 66 -0.94 9.95 -7.73
C GLN A 66 -2.14 9.53 -8.58
N LEU A 67 -3.37 9.82 -8.14
CA LEU A 67 -4.60 9.57 -8.92
C LEU A 67 -4.65 10.38 -10.22
N GLY A 68 -4.12 11.60 -10.23
CA GLY A 68 -4.08 12.47 -11.41
C GLY A 68 -2.77 12.46 -12.18
N ALA A 69 -1.75 11.74 -11.70
CA ALA A 69 -0.43 11.70 -12.31
C ALA A 69 -0.31 10.58 -13.34
N ASP A 70 0.57 10.75 -14.32
CA ASP A 70 0.94 9.70 -15.28
C ASP A 70 2.45 9.68 -15.56
N GLY A 71 2.91 8.66 -16.29
CA GLY A 71 4.26 8.53 -16.81
C GLY A 71 5.31 8.54 -15.70
N ARG A 72 6.31 9.40 -15.86
CA ARG A 72 7.42 9.52 -14.89
C ARG A 72 6.95 10.02 -13.54
N THR A 73 5.96 10.91 -13.51
CA THR A 73 5.45 11.51 -12.26
C THR A 73 4.74 10.47 -11.41
N LYS A 74 3.85 9.65 -11.99
CA LYS A 74 3.18 8.55 -11.27
C LYS A 74 4.18 7.54 -10.71
N LYS A 75 5.23 7.22 -11.47
CA LYS A 75 6.32 6.34 -11.05
C LYS A 75 7.11 6.88 -9.85
N GLN A 76 7.41 8.18 -9.84
CA GLN A 76 8.10 8.81 -8.71
C GLN A 76 7.27 8.79 -7.44
N LEU A 77 5.98 9.11 -7.54
CA LEU A 77 5.04 9.05 -6.42
C LEU A 77 4.93 7.62 -5.86
N ALA A 78 4.74 6.62 -6.74
CA ALA A 78 4.65 5.22 -6.34
C ALA A 78 5.92 4.72 -5.64
N MET A 79 7.08 5.15 -6.13
CA MET A 79 8.37 4.77 -5.57
C MET A 79 8.56 5.29 -4.15
N VAL A 80 8.22 6.57 -3.90
CA VAL A 80 8.34 7.17 -2.56
C VAL A 80 7.31 6.59 -1.61
N MET A 81 6.06 6.47 -2.04
CA MET A 81 4.95 5.97 -1.22
C MET A 81 5.04 4.46 -0.97
N ARG A 82 5.78 3.73 -1.82
CA ARG A 82 5.90 2.26 -1.83
C ARG A 82 4.59 1.51 -2.09
N TYR A 83 3.56 2.22 -2.53
CA TYR A 83 2.30 1.68 -3.04
C TYR A 83 1.77 2.55 -4.18
N GLY A 84 0.83 2.00 -4.95
CA GLY A 84 0.13 2.70 -6.02
C GLY A 84 -1.35 2.85 -5.70
N VAL A 85 -1.89 4.05 -5.83
CA VAL A 85 -3.32 4.30 -6.00
C VAL A 85 -3.62 4.31 -7.50
N ASN A 86 -4.60 3.49 -7.89
CA ASN A 86 -5.10 3.35 -9.26
C ASN A 86 -6.51 3.90 -9.35
#